data_AF-A0A934DAG7-F1
#
_entry.id   AF-A0A934DAG7-F1
#
_cell.length_a   1.000
_cell.length_b   1.000
_cell.length_c   1.000
_cell.angle_alpha   90.00
_cell.angle_beta   90.00
_cell.angle_gamma   90.00
#
_symmetry.space_group_name_H-M   'P 1'
#
loop_
_entity.id
_entity.type
_entity.pdbx_description
1 polymer ?
#
loop_
_entity_poly.entity_id
_entity_poly.type
_entity_poly.pdbx_seq_one_letter_code
_entity_poly.pdbx_strand_id
1 'polypeptide(L)'
;MLGLKRYQVIGASMGVALLFPVLALAASGIPTSIVPQDCSGPDCSCEHLIKLAQNILNSGIFISVFMSAIIFAWAGWWFMTGRSVGNSGYIEYAKNVTWNVVIGLVIILAAYLIVDTLMKTLTTIPIWTSICS
;
A
#
# COMPACT_ATOMS: atom_id res chain seq x y z
N MET A 1 5.96 -30.53 -27.24
CA MET A 1 6.60 -30.25 -25.94
C MET A 1 6.74 -28.74 -25.61
N LEU A 2 6.00 -27.82 -26.26
CA LEU A 2 6.03 -26.37 -25.94
C LEU A 2 4.97 -25.92 -24.90
N GLY A 3 3.97 -26.75 -24.60
CA GLY A 3 2.87 -26.40 -23.68
C GLY A 3 3.27 -26.39 -22.19
N LEU A 4 4.15 -27.31 -21.76
CA LEU A 4 4.58 -27.40 -20.37
C LEU A 4 5.44 -26.18 -19.95
N LYS A 5 6.30 -25.67 -20.84
CA LYS A 5 7.15 -24.50 -20.55
C LYS A 5 6.34 -23.21 -20.38
N ARG A 6 5.19 -23.09 -21.06
CA ARG A 6 4.24 -21.96 -20.90
C ARG A 6 3.49 -22.03 -19.57
N TYR A 7 3.08 -23.23 -19.14
CA TYR A 7 2.43 -23.43 -17.84
C TYR A 7 3.37 -23.17 -16.66
N GLN A 8 4.65 -23.56 -16.79
CA GLN A 8 5.68 -23.30 -15.77
C GLN A 8 5.99 -21.81 -15.59
N VAL A 9 5.97 -21.01 -16.67
CA VAL A 9 6.22 -19.55 -16.60
C VAL A 9 4.99 -18.82 -16.05
N ILE A 10 3.78 -19.24 -16.40
CA ILE A 10 2.52 -18.71 -15.83
C ILE A 10 2.40 -19.06 -14.34
N GLY A 11 2.76 -20.29 -13.95
CA GLY A 11 2.81 -20.72 -12.55
C GLY A 11 3.89 -20.01 -11.74
N ALA A 12 5.08 -19.77 -12.32
CA ALA A 12 6.15 -19.04 -11.66
C ALA A 12 5.84 -17.54 -11.49
N SER A 13 5.17 -16.89 -12.46
CA SER A 13 4.72 -15.50 -12.30
C SER A 13 3.64 -15.35 -11.24
N MET A 14 2.76 -16.33 -11.08
CA MET A 14 1.72 -16.35 -10.04
C MET A 14 2.31 -16.61 -8.65
N GLY A 15 3.38 -17.42 -8.57
CA GLY A 15 4.15 -17.64 -7.34
C GLY A 15 4.92 -16.40 -6.88
N VAL A 16 5.57 -15.67 -7.79
CA VAL A 16 6.28 -14.42 -7.47
C VAL A 16 5.29 -13.30 -7.10
N ALA A 17 4.14 -13.22 -7.78
CA ALA A 17 3.06 -12.27 -7.45
C ALA A 17 2.37 -12.55 -6.11
N LEU A 18 2.42 -13.79 -5.60
CA LEU A 18 1.94 -14.16 -4.26
C LEU A 18 3.04 -14.01 -3.17
N LEU A 19 4.31 -14.23 -3.53
CA LEU A 19 5.45 -14.09 -2.60
C LEU A 19 5.80 -12.63 -2.29
N PHE A 20 5.68 -11.72 -3.25
CA PHE A 20 5.93 -10.28 -3.06
C PHE A 20 5.01 -9.61 -2.02
N PRO A 21 3.68 -9.83 -2.05
CA PRO A 21 2.81 -9.30 -1.01
C PRO A 21 3.08 -9.95 0.35
N VAL A 22 3.51 -11.21 0.42
CA VAL A 22 3.87 -11.85 1.71
C VAL A 22 5.09 -11.20 2.35
N LEU A 23 6.11 -10.85 1.55
CA LEU A 23 7.28 -10.10 2.03
C LEU A 23 6.92 -8.67 2.46
N ALA A 24 5.99 -8.02 1.76
CA ALA A 24 5.46 -6.71 2.14
C ALA A 24 4.60 -6.79 3.42
N LEU A 25 3.79 -7.86 3.57
CA LEU A 25 2.97 -8.14 4.75
C LEU A 25 3.83 -8.38 6.00
N ALA A 26 5.00 -9.01 5.87
CA ALA A 26 5.93 -9.21 6.98
C ALA A 26 6.58 -7.90 7.45
N ALA A 27 6.66 -6.88 6.59
CA ALA A 27 7.21 -5.57 6.94
C ALA A 27 6.17 -4.62 7.54
N SER A 28 4.89 -4.78 7.24
CA SER A 28 3.81 -3.94 7.78
C SER A 28 3.19 -4.57 9.02
N GLY A 29 3.65 -4.15 10.20
CA GLY A 29 2.99 -4.47 11.47
C GLY A 29 1.54 -3.98 11.46
N ILE A 30 0.59 -4.91 11.33
CA ILE A 30 -0.84 -4.62 11.31
C ILE A 30 -1.26 -4.30 12.75
N PRO A 31 -1.71 -3.08 13.10
CA PRO A 31 -2.34 -2.86 14.39
C PRO A 31 -3.69 -3.59 14.38
N THR A 32 -3.85 -4.56 15.28
CA THR A 32 -5.08 -5.36 15.45
C THR A 32 -6.27 -4.57 15.98
N SER A 33 -6.09 -3.26 16.21
CA SER A 33 -7.16 -2.36 16.59
C SER A 33 -6.90 -0.94 16.09
N ILE A 34 -7.85 -0.41 15.32
CA ILE A 34 -7.83 0.98 14.86
C ILE A 34 -8.02 1.91 16.05
N VAL A 35 -8.99 1.59 16.92
CA VAL A 35 -9.19 2.29 18.20
C VAL A 35 -8.21 1.77 19.24
N PRO A 36 -7.39 2.62 19.88
CA PRO A 36 -6.57 2.16 21.00
C PRO A 36 -7.48 1.63 22.11
N GLN A 37 -7.29 0.37 22.46
CA GLN A 37 -8.14 -0.39 23.40
C GLN A 37 -8.00 0.04 24.87
N ASP A 38 -7.10 0.98 25.13
CA ASP A 38 -6.86 1.61 26.43
C ASP A 38 -7.83 2.78 26.73
N CYS A 39 -8.76 3.07 25.81
CA CYS A 39 -9.67 4.22 25.88
C CYS A 39 -11.14 3.75 25.84
N SER A 40 -11.72 3.50 27.03
CA SER A 40 -13.12 3.08 27.18
C SER A 40 -13.82 3.95 28.22
N GLY A 41 -13.99 5.24 27.93
CA GLY A 41 -14.64 6.21 28.83
C GLY A 41 -14.42 7.68 28.41
N PRO A 42 -14.89 8.65 29.21
CA PRO A 42 -14.69 10.09 28.97
C PRO A 42 -13.24 10.56 29.17
N ASP A 43 -12.36 9.74 29.76
CA ASP A 43 -10.97 10.06 30.08
C ASP A 43 -9.99 9.69 28.94
N CYS A 44 -10.31 10.08 27.70
CA CYS A 44 -9.39 9.91 26.59
C CYS A 44 -8.47 11.12 26.43
N SER A 45 -7.21 10.98 26.86
CA SER A 45 -6.17 11.99 26.62
C SER A 45 -5.81 12.10 25.13
N CYS A 46 -5.27 13.25 24.71
CA CYS A 46 -4.88 13.47 23.30
C CYS A 46 -3.87 12.44 22.76
N GLU A 47 -3.12 11.79 23.63
CA GLU A 47 -2.17 10.73 23.25
C GLU A 47 -2.87 9.55 22.55
N HIS A 48 -4.10 9.23 22.94
CA HIS A 48 -4.91 8.19 22.31
C HIS A 48 -5.43 8.61 20.93
N LEU A 49 -5.74 9.90 20.75
CA LEU A 49 -6.09 10.47 19.45
C LEU A 49 -4.92 10.40 18.45
N ILE A 50 -3.69 10.64 18.92
CA ILE A 50 -2.49 10.52 18.10
C ILE A 50 -2.23 9.05 17.73
N LYS A 51 -2.35 8.12 18.68
CA LYS A 51 -2.22 6.67 18.41
C LYS A 51 -3.28 6.16 17.44
N LEU A 52 -4.52 6.61 17.58
CA LEU A 52 -5.61 6.30 16.64
C LEU A 52 -5.25 6.75 15.22
N ALA A 53 -4.77 7.98 15.06
CA ALA A 53 -4.38 8.48 13.74
C ALA A 53 -3.20 7.71 13.14
N GLN A 54 -2.19 7.35 13.92
CA GLN A 54 -1.09 6.51 13.45
C GLN A 54 -1.57 5.12 13.00
N ASN A 55 -2.51 4.52 13.73
CA ASN A 55 -3.09 3.23 13.37
C ASN A 55 -3.94 3.32 12.08
N ILE A 56 -4.70 4.41 11.90
CA ILE A 56 -5.46 4.68 10.68
C ILE A 56 -4.53 4.83 9.48
N LEU A 57 -3.46 5.62 9.63
CA LEU A 57 -2.49 5.83 8.55
C LEU A 57 -1.83 4.51 8.16
N ASN A 58 -1.32 3.73 9.12
CA ASN A 58 -0.70 2.43 8.87
C ASN A 58 -1.66 1.46 8.17
N SER A 59 -2.93 1.42 8.59
CA SER A 59 -3.96 0.59 7.97
C SER A 59 -4.30 1.05 6.54
N GLY A 60 -4.40 2.36 6.32
CA GLY A 60 -4.71 2.93 5.01
C GLY A 60 -3.63 2.66 3.97
N ILE A 61 -2.36 2.81 4.34
CA ILE A 61 -1.23 2.55 3.44
C ILE A 61 -1.17 1.09 3.09
N PHE A 62 -1.37 0.20 4.07
CA PHE A 62 -1.37 -1.23 3.84
C PHE A 62 -2.36 -1.64 2.73
N ILE A 63 -3.60 -1.16 2.82
CA ILE A 63 -4.62 -1.42 1.80
C ILE A 63 -4.23 -0.81 0.46
N SER A 64 -3.69 0.41 0.46
CA SER A 64 -3.28 1.11 -0.78
C SER A 64 -2.15 0.40 -1.53
N VAL A 65 -1.15 -0.11 -0.80
CA VAL A 65 -0.01 -0.85 -1.37
C VAL A 65 -0.48 -2.19 -1.91
N PHE A 66 -1.36 -2.88 -1.18
CA PHE A 66 -1.95 -4.14 -1.63
C PHE A 66 -2.77 -3.96 -2.93
N MET A 67 -3.62 -2.94 -2.99
CA MET A 67 -4.36 -2.61 -4.21
C MET A 67 -3.44 -2.27 -5.38
N SER A 68 -2.38 -1.50 -5.13
CA SER A 68 -1.39 -1.16 -6.16
C SER A 68 -0.72 -2.42 -6.72
N ALA A 69 -0.37 -3.39 -5.87
CA ALA A 69 0.23 -4.65 -6.29
C ALA A 69 -0.69 -5.45 -7.23
N ILE A 70 -1.99 -5.48 -6.97
CA ILE A 70 -2.98 -6.15 -7.83
C ILE A 70 -3.03 -5.49 -9.21
N ILE A 71 -3.05 -4.16 -9.26
CA ILE A 71 -3.14 -3.43 -10.54
C ILE A 71 -1.84 -3.60 -11.34
N PHE A 72 -0.67 -3.61 -10.69
CA PHE A 72 0.60 -3.93 -11.35
C PHE A 72 0.64 -5.35 -11.90
N ALA A 73 0.09 -6.34 -11.18
CA ALA A 73 -0.02 -7.70 -11.68
C ALA A 73 -0.93 -7.78 -12.92
N TRP A 74 -2.05 -7.04 -12.92
CA TRP A 74 -2.97 -6.99 -14.07
C TRP A 74 -2.35 -6.28 -15.28
N ALA A 75 -1.65 -5.16 -15.07
CA ALA A 75 -0.94 -4.45 -16.14
C ALA A 75 0.20 -5.30 -16.73
N GLY A 76 0.93 -6.03 -15.88
CA GLY A 76 1.98 -6.96 -16.31
C GLY A 76 1.45 -8.07 -17.22
N TRP A 77 0.26 -8.60 -16.93
CA TRP A 77 -0.39 -9.60 -17.78
C TRP A 77 -0.68 -9.06 -19.19
N TRP A 78 -1.21 -7.84 -19.30
CA TRP A 78 -1.47 -7.19 -20.58
C TRP A 78 -0.19 -6.94 -21.39
N PHE A 79 0.93 -6.65 -20.72
CA PHE A 79 2.23 -6.47 -21.38
C PHE A 79 2.72 -7.76 -22.04
N MET A 80 2.50 -8.91 -21.39
CA MET A 80 2.90 -10.22 -21.91
C MET A 80 1.99 -10.71 -23.05
N THR A 81 0.67 -10.52 -22.93
CA THR A 81 -0.30 -10.96 -23.96
C THR A 81 -0.28 -10.05 -25.19
N GLY A 82 -0.10 -8.74 -25.04
CA GLY A 82 0.05 -7.80 -26.15
C GLY A 82 1.23 -8.10 -27.07
N ARG A 83 2.35 -8.58 -26.50
CA ARG A 83 3.55 -9.01 -27.26
C ARG A 83 3.28 -10.25 -28.14
N SER A 84 2.39 -11.16 -27.72
CA SER A 84 2.06 -12.38 -28.49
C SER A 84 1.12 -12.13 -29.67
N VAL A 85 0.34 -11.05 -29.64
CA VAL A 85 -0.68 -10.75 -30.66
C VAL A 85 -0.16 -9.78 -31.73
N GLY A 86 1.00 -9.14 -31.52
CA GLY A 86 1.60 -8.22 -32.50
C GLY A 86 0.84 -6.90 -32.67
N ASN A 87 -0.20 -6.66 -31.86
CA ASN A 87 -0.98 -5.44 -31.90
C ASN A 87 -0.37 -4.40 -30.94
N SER A 88 0.22 -3.34 -31.50
CA SER A 88 0.89 -2.26 -30.77
C SER A 88 -0.01 -1.56 -29.75
N GLY A 89 -1.32 -1.54 -29.99
CA GLY A 89 -2.28 -0.88 -29.10
C GLY A 89 -2.33 -1.44 -27.68
N TYR A 90 -2.11 -2.76 -27.50
CA TYR A 90 -2.13 -3.37 -26.16
C TYR A 90 -0.88 -3.02 -25.33
N ILE A 91 0.26 -2.80 -26.00
CA ILE A 91 1.51 -2.41 -25.34
C ILE A 91 1.42 -0.96 -24.88
N GLU A 92 0.86 -0.08 -25.70
CA GLU A 92 0.63 1.32 -25.36
C GLU A 92 -0.39 1.47 -24.23
N TYR A 93 -1.47 0.68 -24.26
CA TYR A 93 -2.44 0.61 -23.16
C TYR A 93 -1.78 0.16 -21.84
N ALA A 94 -1.01 -0.94 -21.86
CA ALA A 94 -0.35 -1.45 -20.66
C ALA A 94 0.67 -0.44 -20.07
N LYS A 95 1.37 0.30 -20.93
CA LYS A 95 2.31 1.36 -20.50
C LYS A 95 1.58 2.54 -19.84
N ASN A 96 0.46 2.96 -20.40
CA ASN A 96 -0.37 4.01 -19.81
C ASN A 96 -0.93 3.61 -18.44
N VAL A 97 -1.46 2.39 -18.31
CA VAL A 97 -1.97 1.89 -17.02
C VAL A 97 -0.85 1.84 -15.97
N THR A 98 0.33 1.34 -16.34
CA THR A 98 1.47 1.27 -15.42
C THR A 98 1.88 2.67 -14.91
N TRP A 99 1.95 3.66 -15.80
CA TRP A 99 2.26 5.05 -15.41
C TRP A 99 1.22 5.65 -14.49
N ASN A 100 -0.07 5.42 -14.76
CA ASN A 100 -1.15 5.92 -13.92
C ASN A 100 -1.07 5.36 -12.48
N VAL A 101 -0.72 4.07 -12.33
CA VAL A 101 -0.56 3.44 -11.01
C VAL A 101 0.67 3.99 -10.28
N VAL A 102 1.80 4.17 -10.98
CA VAL A 102 3.01 4.76 -10.40
C VAL A 102 2.75 6.15 -9.85
N ILE A 103 2.05 7.00 -10.62
CA ILE A 103 1.69 8.35 -10.19
C ILE A 103 0.76 8.28 -8.96
N GLY A 104 -0.24 7.40 -8.97
CA GLY A 104 -1.13 7.19 -7.83
C GLY A 104 -0.39 6.77 -6.56
N LEU A 105 0.55 5.82 -6.68
CA LEU A 105 1.36 5.34 -5.56
C LEU A 105 2.27 6.45 -4.99
N VAL A 106 2.89 7.27 -5.84
CA VAL A 106 3.70 8.42 -5.40
C VAL A 106 2.85 9.43 -4.63
N ILE A 107 1.65 9.75 -5.11
CA ILE A 107 0.75 10.71 -4.45
C ILE A 107 0.33 10.20 -3.07
N ILE A 108 -0.05 8.91 -2.95
CA ILE A 108 -0.47 8.31 -1.68
C ILE A 108 0.70 8.29 -0.68
N LEU A 109 1.90 7.90 -1.11
CA LEU A 109 3.08 7.90 -0.24
C LEU A 109 3.48 9.31 0.18
N ALA A 110 3.40 10.30 -0.71
CA ALA A 110 3.67 11.70 -0.39
C ALA A 110 2.65 12.24 0.62
N ALA A 111 1.36 11.97 0.43
CA ALA A 111 0.30 12.37 1.36
C ALA A 111 0.51 11.72 2.73
N TYR A 112 0.83 10.42 2.78
CA TYR A 112 1.15 9.74 4.03
C TYR A 112 2.33 10.38 4.75
N LEU A 113 3.45 10.60 4.05
CA LEU A 113 4.64 11.21 4.63
C LEU A 113 4.35 12.59 5.22
N ILE A 114 3.54 13.41 4.55
CA ILE A 114 3.15 14.73 5.06
C ILE A 114 2.37 14.59 6.37
N VAL A 115 1.35 13.72 6.42
CA VAL A 115 0.53 13.56 7.62
C VAL A 115 1.34 12.93 8.77
N ASP A 116 2.16 11.90 8.50
CA ASP A 116 3.02 11.29 9.51
C ASP A 116 4.02 12.29 10.09
N THR A 117 4.61 13.12 9.23
CA THR A 117 5.54 14.18 9.65
C THR A 117 4.82 15.22 10.50
N LEU A 118 3.61 15.65 10.11
CA LEU A 118 2.81 16.57 10.91
C LEU A 118 2.48 15.97 12.28
N MET A 119 2.07 14.72 12.35
CA MET A 119 1.75 14.09 13.65
C MET A 119 2.99 13.97 14.56
N LYS A 120 4.17 13.70 14.00
CA LYS A 120 5.44 13.68 14.75
C LYS A 120 5.90 15.07 15.20
N THR A 121 5.68 16.11 14.41
CA THR A 121 6.03 17.48 14.83
C THR A 121 5.06 18.00 15.89
N LEU A 122 3.76 17.70 15.77
CA LEU A 122 2.74 18.10 16.74
C LEU A 122 2.91 17.41 18.10
N THR A 123 3.45 16.20 18.15
CA THR A 123 3.76 15.50 19.42
C THR A 123 4.99 16.06 20.12
N THR A 124 5.91 16.69 19.39
CA THR A 124 7.18 17.20 19.94
C THR A 124 7.05 18.61 20.52
N ILE A 125 6.00 19.36 20.16
CA ILE A 125 5.83 20.74 20.63
C ILE A 125 5.35 20.80 22.09
N PRO A 126 6.05 21.57 22.96
CA PRO A 126 5.79 21.62 24.40
C PRO A 126 4.38 22.12 24.75
N ILE A 127 3.81 22.93 23.86
CA ILE A 127 2.48 23.53 23.98
C ILE A 127 1.39 22.45 23.91
N TRP A 128 1.54 21.44 23.05
CA TRP A 128 0.57 20.34 22.93
C TRP A 128 0.62 19.42 24.15
N THR A 129 1.82 19.10 24.65
CA THR A 129 1.97 18.32 25.88
C THR A 129 1.34 19.00 27.09
N SER A 130 1.25 20.33 27.14
CA SER A 130 0.58 21.06 28.21
C SER A 130 -0.95 21.19 28.07
N ILE A 131 -1.49 21.07 26.86
CA ILE A 131 -2.95 21.07 26.63
C ILE A 131 -3.54 19.67 26.89
N CYS A 132 -2.70 18.65 26.79
CA CYS A 132 -3.07 17.25 26.84
C CYS A 132 -2.62 16.52 28.11
N SER A 133 -2.10 17.27 29.11
CA SER A 133 -1.81 16.82 30.48
C SER A 133 -3.03 16.93 31.38
#